data_AF-A0A399YH83-F1
#
_entry.id   AF-A0A399YH83-F1
#
_cell.length_a   1.000
_cell.length_b   1.000
_cell.length_c   1.000
_cell.angle_alpha   90.00
_cell.angle_beta   90.00
_cell.angle_gamma   90.00
#
_symmetry.space_group_name_H-M   'P 1'
#
loop_
_entity.id
_entity.type
_entity.pdbx_description
1 polymer ?
#
loop_
_entity_poly.entity_id
_entity_poly.type
_entity_poly.pdbx_seq_one_letter_code
_entity_poly.pdbx_strand_id
1 'polypeptide(L)' 'GDARQAIAFYEQRLVIAREIGDRRGEGNALGNLGNAYADLGDARQAIAFYEQHLVIARWRFMRRLKTPMRNG' A
#
# COMPACT_ATOMS: atom_id res chain seq x y z
N GLY A 1 -7.48 -16.52 -11.64
CA GLY A 1 -7.89 -15.12 -11.38
C GLY A 1 -7.09 -14.23 -12.29
N ASP A 2 -7.71 -13.23 -12.90
CA ASP A 2 -7.02 -12.36 -13.85
C ASP A 2 -6.17 -11.31 -13.10
N ALA A 3 -4.91 -11.67 -12.83
CA ALA A 3 -3.98 -10.82 -12.10
C ALA A 3 -3.80 -9.43 -12.75
N ARG A 4 -3.98 -9.31 -14.07
CA ARG A 4 -3.92 -8.03 -14.78
C ARG A 4 -5.11 -7.14 -14.44
N GLN A 5 -6.31 -7.71 -14.33
CA GLN A 5 -7.49 -6.97 -13.90
C GLN A 5 -7.36 -6.49 -12.44
N ALA A 6 -6.79 -7.33 -11.57
CA ALA A 6 -6.52 -6.96 -10.18
C ALA A 6 -5.53 -5.78 -10.09
N ILE A 7 -4.47 -5.79 -10.91
CA ILE A 7 -3.49 -4.70 -10.98
C ILE A 7 -4.17 -3.38 -11.35
N ALA A 8 -4.97 -3.35 -12.42
CA ALA A 8 -5.66 -2.14 -12.84
C ALA A 8 -6.56 -1.56 -11.73
N PHE A 9 -7.29 -2.42 -11.02
CA PHE A 9 -8.13 -2.01 -9.90
C PHE A 9 -7.31 -1.45 -8.72
N TYR A 10 -6.19 -2.10 -8.37
CA TYR A 10 -5.34 -1.62 -7.28
C TYR A 10 -4.58 -0.34 -7.63
N GLU A 11 -4.20 -0.13 -8.90
CA GLU A 11 -3.62 1.13 -9.37
C GLU A 11 -4.62 2.29 -9.25
N GLN A 12 -5.87 2.09 -9.68
CA GLN A 12 -6.92 3.09 -9.50
C GLN A 12 -7.15 3.41 -8.02
N ARG A 13 -7.21 2.38 -7.17
CA ARG A 13 -7.33 2.56 -5.72
C ARG A 13 -6.15 3.34 -5.15
N LEU A 14 -4.94 3.07 -5.62
CA LEU A 14 -3.72 3.74 -5.18
C LEU A 14 -3.77 5.25 -5.52
N VAL A 15 -4.19 5.59 -6.74
CA VAL A 15 -4.35 6.98 -7.17
C VAL A 15 -5.35 7.71 -6.27
N ILE A 16 -6.56 7.17 -6.12
CA ILE A 16 -7.62 7.77 -5.30
C ILE A 16 -7.15 7.93 -3.84
N ALA A 17 -6.52 6.90 -3.27
CA ALA A 17 -6.03 6.94 -1.90
C ALA A 17 -4.98 8.03 -1.68
N ARG A 18 -4.11 8.29 -2.67
CA ARG A 18 -3.14 9.39 -2.64
C ARG A 18 -3.82 10.75 -2.75
N GLU A 19 -4.79 10.89 -3.65
CA GLU A 19 -5.53 12.14 -3.87
C GLU A 19 -6.30 12.58 -2.62
N ILE A 20 -6.97 11.65 -1.93
CA ILE A 20 -7.74 11.96 -0.71
C ILE A 20 -6.90 11.91 0.58
N GLY A 21 -5.61 11.56 0.48
CA GLY A 21 -4.71 11.41 1.63
C GLY A 21 -5.00 10.20 2.53
N ASP A 22 -5.72 9.18 2.03
CA ASP A 22 -5.95 7.93 2.75
C ASP A 22 -4.70 7.04 2.73
N ARG A 23 -3.84 7.25 3.74
CA ARG A 23 -2.63 6.44 3.91
C ARG A 23 -2.88 4.98 4.28
N ARG A 24 -4.09 4.61 4.74
CA ARG A 24 -4.43 3.20 4.96
C ARG A 24 -4.76 2.53 3.64
N GLY A 25 -5.58 3.19 2.83
CA GLY A 25 -5.93 2.76 1.48
C GLY A 25 -4.71 2.63 0.59
N GLU A 26 -3.80 3.60 0.65
CA GLU A 26 -2.53 3.58 -0.09
C GLU A 26 -1.69 2.36 0.26
N GLY A 27 -1.43 2.12 1.56
CA GLY A 27 -0.64 0.96 2.00
C GLY A 27 -1.25 -0.37 1.56
N ASN A 28 -2.57 -0.53 1.68
CA ASN A 28 -3.27 -1.75 1.25
C ASN A 28 -3.17 -1.96 -0.27
N ALA A 29 -3.33 -0.89 -1.06
CA ALA A 29 -3.22 -0.98 -2.52
C ALA A 29 -1.81 -1.39 -2.95
N LEU A 30 -0.78 -0.79 -2.34
CA LEU A 30 0.63 -1.14 -2.60
C LEU A 30 0.94 -2.60 -2.26
N GLY A 31 0.50 -3.10 -1.10
CA GLY A 31 0.71 -4.50 -0.73
C GLY A 31 0.03 -5.48 -1.69
N ASN A 32 -1.17 -5.13 -2.14
CA ASN A 32 -1.92 -5.95 -3.11
C ASN A 32 -1.31 -5.92 -4.51
N LEU A 33 -0.76 -4.78 -4.96
CA LEU A 33 0.01 -4.68 -6.20
C LEU A 33 1.26 -5.57 -6.14
N GLY A 34 1.97 -5.55 -5.01
CA GLY A 34 3.12 -6.42 -4.78
C GLY A 34 2.78 -7.90 -4.99
N ASN A 35 1.68 -8.35 -4.37
CA ASN A 35 1.18 -9.72 -4.53
C ASN A 35 0.79 -10.03 -5.99
N ALA A 36 0.07 -9.12 -6.65
CA ALA A 36 -0.39 -9.36 -8.02
C ALA A 36 0.76 -9.45 -9.04
N TYR A 37 1.82 -8.63 -8.86
CA TYR A 37 3.03 -8.74 -9.68
C TYR A 37 3.85 -9.99 -9.34
N ALA A 38 3.88 -10.43 -8.08
CA ALA A 38 4.50 -11.69 -7.69
C ALA A 38 3.78 -12.89 -8.35
N ASP A 39 2.45 -12.88 -8.39
CA ASP A 39 1.63 -13.90 -9.06
C ASP A 39 1.85 -13.93 -10.58
N LEU A 40 2.22 -12.80 -11.19
CA LEU A 40 2.62 -12.70 -12.60
C LEU A 40 4.08 -13.10 -12.87
N GLY A 41 4.87 -13.37 -11.83
CA GLY A 41 6.30 -13.68 -11.94
C GLY A 41 7.20 -12.45 -12.10
N ASP A 42 6.67 -11.23 -12.01
CA ASP A 42 7.47 -10.00 -12.04
C ASP A 42 7.95 -9.62 -10.64
N ALA A 43 9.02 -10.30 -10.21
CA ALA A 43 9.62 -10.07 -8.90
C ALA A 43 10.13 -8.62 -8.72
N ARG A 44 10.55 -7.94 -9.80
CA ARG A 44 11.09 -6.58 -9.71
C ARG A 44 9.98 -5.60 -9.35
N GLN A 45 8.85 -5.67 -10.05
CA GLN A 45 7.68 -4.84 -9.72
C GLN A 45 7.13 -5.18 -8.34
N ALA A 46 7.04 -6.46 -8.00
CA ALA A 46 6.56 -6.90 -6.69
C ALA A 46 7.37 -6.27 -5.54
N ILE A 47 8.70 -6.34 -5.61
CA ILE A 47 9.61 -5.76 -4.62
C ILE A 47 9.40 -4.25 -4.51
N ALA A 48 9.31 -3.53 -5.64
CA ALA A 48 9.13 -2.08 -5.64
C ALA A 48 7.83 -1.65 -4.93
N PHE A 49 6.75 -2.41 -5.09
CA PHE A 49 5.49 -2.15 -4.41
C PHE A 49 5.53 -2.52 -2.91
N TYR A 50 6.21 -3.61 -2.55
CA TYR A 50 6.40 -3.97 -1.15
C TYR A 50 7.25 -2.94 -0.39
N GLU A 51 8.30 -2.39 -1.01
CA GLU A 51 9.12 -1.34 -0.41
C GLU A 51 8.29 -0.09 -0.11
N GLN A 52 7.46 0.35 -1.06
CA GLN A 52 6.53 1.47 -0.84
C GLN A 52 5.53 1.18 0.28
N HIS A 53 4.97 -0.03 0.33
CA HIS A 53 4.07 -0.45 1.40
C HIS A 53 4.76 -0.37 2.78
N LEU A 54 6.01 -0.81 2.89
CA LEU A 54 6.80 -0.74 4.13
C LEU A 54 7.05 0.70 4.59
N VAL A 55 7.32 1.62 3.65
CA VAL A 55 7.48 3.05 3.96
C VAL A 55 6.22 3.62 4.61
N ILE A 56 5.05 3.32 4.04
CA ILE A 56 3.76 3.75 4.58
C ILE A 56 3.48 3.12 5.95
N ALA A 57 3.76 1.82 6.11
CA ALA A 57 3.60 1.11 7.38
C ALA A 57 4.50 1.71 8.48
N ARG A 58 5.76 2.01 8.16
CA ARG A 58 6.72 2.62 9.08
C ARG A 58 6.26 4.02 9.50
N TRP A 59 5.76 4.83 8.56
CA TRP A 59 5.19 6.14 8.89
C TRP A 59 4.00 6.03 9.85
N ARG A 60 3.08 5.08 9.62
CA ARG A 60 1.93 4.84 10.51
C ARG A 60 2.37 4.48 11.92
N PHE A 61 3.38 3.62 12.04
CA PHE A 61 3.94 3.22 13.32
C PHE A 61 4.55 4.41 14.06
N MET A 62 5.38 5.22 13.40
CA MET A 62 5.98 6.42 14.00
C MET A 62 4.94 7.47 14.40
N ARG A 63 3.84 7.62 13.64
CA ARG A 63 2.76 8.55 14.00
C ARG A 63 2.03 8.10 15.28
N ARG A 64 1.77 6.79 15.41
CA ARG A 64 1.09 6.23 16.59
C ARG A 64 1.92 6.38 17.87
N LEU A 65 3.25 6.30 17.76
CA LEU A 65 4.15 6.52 18.88
C LEU A 65 4.24 7.98 19.34
N LYS A 66 4.03 8.94 18.43
CA LYS A 66 4.14 10.38 18.72
C LYS A 66 2.84 11.02 19.17
N THR A 67 1.70 10.33 19.08
CA THR A 67 0.42 10.82 19.63
C THR A 67 0.35 10.55 21.13
N PRO A 68 0.32 11.58 22.00
CA PRO A 68 0.10 11.36 23.43
C PRO A 68 -1.26 10.69 23.62
N MET A 69 -1.30 9.60 24.39
CA MET A 69 -2.56 9.04 24.86
C MET A 69 -3.24 10.12 25.68
N ARG A 70 -4.29 10.73 25.10
CA ARG A 70 -5.15 11.67 25.80
C ARG A 70 -5.96 10.86 26.81
N ASN A 71 -5.41 10.68 28.00
CA ASN A 71 -6.15 10.13 29.14
C ASN A 71 -7.22 11.17 29.50
N GLY A 72 -8.48 10.77 29.37
CA GLY A 72 -9.63 11.47 29.94
C GLY A 72 -9.92 11.00 31.35
#